data_AF-A0A955HWT0-F1
#
_entry.id   AF-A0A955HWT0-F1
#
_cell.length_a   1.000
_cell.length_b   1.000
_cell.length_c   1.000
_cell.angle_alpha   90.00
_cell.angle_beta   90.00
_cell.angle_gamma   90.00
#
_symmetry.space_group_name_H-M   'P 1'
#
loop_
_entity.id
_entity.type
_entity.pdbx_description
1 polymer ?
#
loop_
_entity_poly.entity_id
_entity_poly.type
_entity_poly.pdbx_seq_one_letter_code
_entity_poly.pdbx_strand_id
1 'polypeptide(L)' 'MPRKGPSTLQERLHRIEGQVRGVEKLLNNSESTEKISVQIQAIISSLESVKIEIIKKQLKEELNRSVESVESLIDKIK' A
#
# COMPACT_ATOMS: atom_id res chain seq x y z
N MET A 1 3.90 -6.26 22.76
CA MET A 1 4.45 -4.89 22.71
C MET A 1 3.82 -4.15 21.53
N PRO A 2 3.22 -2.96 21.70
CA PRO A 2 2.70 -2.20 20.56
C PRO A 2 3.89 -1.61 19.78
N ARG A 3 3.94 -1.83 18.46
CA ARG A 3 4.97 -1.21 17.62
C ARG A 3 4.76 0.31 17.62
N LYS A 4 5.74 1.03 18.14
CA LYS A 4 5.78 2.50 18.28
C LYS A 4 6.15 3.11 16.92
N GLY A 5 5.19 3.32 16.02
CA GLY A 5 5.40 4.02 14.75
C GLY A 5 4.39 3.68 13.66
N PRO A 6 4.19 4.57 12.65
CA PRO A 6 3.33 4.28 11.50
C PRO A 6 3.89 3.10 10.71
N SER A 7 3.04 2.15 10.32
CA SER A 7 3.51 0.95 9.62
C SER A 7 4.02 1.28 8.22
N THR A 8 5.19 0.78 7.87
CA THR A 8 5.79 0.93 6.53
C THR A 8 5.00 0.18 5.45
N LEU A 9 5.19 0.56 4.18
CA LEU A 9 4.61 -0.18 3.05
C LEU A 9 5.05 -1.64 3.03
N GLN A 10 6.31 -1.92 3.36
CA GLN A 10 6.84 -3.28 3.47
C GLN A 10 6.11 -4.09 4.55
N GLU A 11 5.92 -3.53 5.75
CA GLU A 11 5.18 -4.19 6.82
C GLU A 11 3.72 -4.46 6.45
N ARG A 12 3.10 -3.58 5.66
CA ARG A 12 1.75 -3.78 5.13
C ARG A 12 1.70 -4.94 4.14
N LEU A 13 2.67 -5.00 3.23
CA LEU A 13 2.80 -6.11 2.28
C LEU A 13 3.04 -7.45 3.01
N HIS A 14 3.85 -7.47 4.07
CA HIS A 14 4.04 -8.67 4.90
C HIS A 14 2.74 -9.12 5.58
N ARG A 15 1.89 -8.18 6.02
CA ARG A 15 0.57 -8.51 6.55
C ARG A 15 -0.34 -9.11 5.47
N ILE A 16 -0.33 -8.55 4.27
CA ILE A 16 -1.09 -9.06 3.12
C ILE A 16 -0.65 -10.47 2.76
N GLU A 17 0.65 -10.74 2.73
CA GLU A 17 1.18 -12.10 2.53
C GLU A 17 0.65 -13.07 3.61
N GLY A 18 0.65 -12.65 4.88
CA GLY A 18 0.05 -13.42 5.96
C GLY A 18 -1.44 -13.70 5.77
N GLN A 19 -2.21 -12.73 5.24
CA GLN A 19 -3.62 -12.91 4.90
C GLN A 19 -3.81 -13.91 3.76
N VAL A 20 -2.99 -13.85 2.70
CA VAL A 20 -3.03 -14.81 1.58
C VAL A 20 -2.76 -16.22 2.08
N ARG A 21 -1.72 -16.42 2.89
CA ARG A 21 -1.45 -17.71 3.56
C ARG A 21 -2.62 -18.16 4.45
N GLY A 22 -3.34 -17.22 5.05
CA GLY A 22 -4.57 -17.49 5.80
C GLY A 22 -5.68 -18.05 4.91
N VAL A 23 -5.87 -17.48 3.73
CA VAL A 23 -6.86 -17.96 2.73
C VAL A 23 -6.50 -19.37 2.23
N GLU A 24 -5.23 -19.64 1.96
CA GLU A 24 -4.77 -21.00 1.58
C GLU A 24 -5.15 -22.05 2.64
N LYS A 25 -5.00 -21.71 3.93
CA LYS A 25 -5.42 -22.61 5.02
C LYS A 25 -6.94 -22.82 5.06
N LEU A 26 -7.72 -21.77 4.81
CA LEU A 26 -9.19 -21.89 4.77
C LEU A 26 -9.63 -22.82 3.63
N LEU A 27 -9.00 -22.71 2.45
CA LEU A 27 -9.24 -23.61 1.33
C LEU A 27 -8.91 -25.07 1.68
N ASN A 28 -7.73 -25.30 2.28
CA ASN A 28 -7.29 -26.65 2.67
C ASN A 28 -8.19 -27.29 3.75
N ASN A 29 -8.82 -26.47 4.59
CA ASN A 29 -9.73 -26.92 5.63
C ASN A 29 -11.18 -27.06 5.15
N SER A 30 -11.45 -26.90 3.85
CA SER A 30 -12.80 -26.93 3.26
C SER A 30 -13.79 -26.00 3.97
N GLU A 31 -13.32 -24.81 4.36
CA GLU A 31 -14.14 -23.78 4.98
C GLU A 31 -15.15 -23.20 3.99
N SER A 32 -16.17 -22.50 4.49
CA SER A 32 -17.24 -21.97 3.63
C SER A 32 -16.71 -20.96 2.60
N THR A 33 -17.28 -21.01 1.40
CA THR A 33 -16.97 -20.07 0.32
C THR A 33 -17.27 -18.62 0.71
N GLU A 34 -18.29 -18.40 1.54
CA GLU A 34 -18.60 -17.09 2.13
C GLU A 34 -17.44 -16.56 2.99
N LYS A 35 -16.92 -17.38 3.90
CA LYS A 35 -15.80 -17.00 4.78
C LYS A 35 -14.53 -16.72 3.98
N ILE A 36 -14.25 -17.54 2.96
CA ILE A 36 -13.13 -17.34 2.04
C ILE A 36 -13.30 -16.00 1.28
N SER A 37 -14.50 -15.72 0.76
CA SER A 37 -14.82 -14.48 0.06
C SER A 37 -14.58 -13.24 0.93
N VAL A 38 -15.00 -13.27 2.19
CA VAL A 38 -14.74 -12.18 3.15
C VAL A 38 -13.24 -11.93 3.34
N GLN A 39 -12.43 -12.99 3.45
CA GLN A 39 -10.98 -12.83 3.60
C GLN A 39 -10.31 -12.31 2.33
N ILE A 40 -10.76 -12.76 1.15
CA ILE A 40 -10.30 -12.22 -0.14
C ILE A 40 -10.62 -10.72 -0.22
N GLN A 41 -11.83 -10.32 0.17
CA GLN A 41 -12.21 -8.91 0.17
C GLN A 41 -11.33 -8.08 1.13
N ALA A 42 -10.94 -8.63 2.29
CA ALA A 42 -10.02 -7.97 3.20
C ALA A 42 -8.61 -7.78 2.61
N ILE A 43 -8.13 -8.76 1.83
CA ILE A 43 -6.86 -8.67 1.08
C ILE A 43 -6.94 -7.56 0.03
N ILE A 44 -8.01 -7.52 -0.76
CA ILE A 44 -8.24 -6.51 -1.79
C ILE A 44 -8.19 -5.11 -1.18
N SER A 45 -8.98 -4.87 -0.12
CA SER A 45 -8.99 -3.56 0.56
C SER A 45 -7.62 -3.17 1.11
N SER A 46 -6.84 -4.14 1.59
CA SER A 46 -5.48 -3.92 2.10
C SER A 46 -4.52 -3.51 0.98
N LEU A 47 -4.61 -4.16 -0.19
CA LEU A 47 -3.83 -3.84 -1.39
C LEU A 47 -4.21 -2.47 -1.97
N GLU A 48 -5.49 -2.14 -2.04
CA GLU A 48 -5.96 -0.83 -2.50
C GLU A 48 -5.38 0.30 -1.66
N SER A 49 -5.37 0.12 -0.35
CA SER A 49 -4.79 1.11 0.56
C SER A 49 -3.26 1.21 0.41
N VAL A 50 -2.56 0.12 0.03
CA VAL A 50 -1.12 0.17 -0.30
C VAL A 50 -0.90 0.96 -1.60
N LYS A 51 -1.71 0.67 -2.63
CA LYS A 51 -1.68 1.36 -3.92
C LYS A 51 -1.87 2.88 -3.75
N ILE A 52 -2.84 3.30 -2.94
CA ILE A 52 -3.11 4.72 -2.68
C ILE A 52 -1.88 5.42 -2.08
N GLU A 53 -1.21 4.81 -1.11
CA GLU A 53 -0.02 5.40 -0.50
C GLU A 53 1.15 5.51 -1.48
N ILE A 54 1.32 4.54 -2.38
CA ILE A 54 2.31 4.62 -3.46
C ILE A 54 1.99 5.78 -4.41
N ILE A 55 0.73 5.91 -4.83
CA ILE A 55 0.29 7.00 -5.71
C ILE A 55 0.52 8.36 -5.05
N LYS A 56 0.19 8.51 -3.76
CA LYS A 56 0.46 9.75 -3.02
C LYS A 56 1.95 10.11 -3.03
N LYS A 57 2.82 9.11 -2.87
CA LYS A 57 4.27 9.30 -2.92
C LYS A 57 4.71 9.76 -4.31
N GLN A 58 4.24 9.10 -5.37
CA GLN A 58 4.54 9.50 -6.76
C GLN A 58 4.07 10.93 -7.05
N LEU A 59 2.84 11.29 -6.66
CA LEU A 59 2.32 12.66 -6.87
C LEU A 59 3.19 13.71 -6.18
N LYS A 60 3.66 13.43 -4.96
CA LYS A 60 4.57 14.33 -4.24
C LYS A 60 5.91 14.47 -4.94
N GLU A 61 6.48 13.37 -5.42
CA GLU A 61 7.76 13.37 -6.15
C GLU A 61 7.66 14.16 -7.45
N GLU A 62 6.61 13.97 -8.24
CA GLU A 62 6.37 14.71 -9.49
C GLU A 62 6.11 16.20 -9.23
N LEU A 63 5.36 16.54 -8.18
CA LEU A 63 5.17 17.94 -7.79
C LEU A 63 6.49 18.60 -7.40
N ASN A 64 7.32 17.93 -6.60
CA ASN A 64 8.62 18.45 -6.20
C ASN A 64 9.55 18.68 -7.41
N ARG A 65 9.62 17.73 -8.33
CA ARG A 65 10.40 17.90 -9.58
C ARG A 65 9.92 19.09 -10.40
N SER A 66 8.61 19.31 -10.44
CA SER A 66 8.02 20.44 -11.15
C SER A 66 8.40 21.77 -10.50
N VAL A 67 8.40 21.83 -9.16
CA VAL A 67 8.85 23.01 -8.39
C VAL A 67 10.33 23.30 -8.64
N GLU A 68 11.20 22.29 -8.53
CA GLU A 68 12.65 22.43 -8.76
C GLU A 68 12.94 22.95 -10.18
N SER A 69 12.18 22.48 -11.17
CA SER A 69 12.28 22.96 -12.56
C SER A 69 11.95 24.45 -12.66
N VAL A 70 10.85 24.90 -12.03
CA VAL A 70 10.45 26.32 -12.02
C VAL A 70 11.47 27.19 -11.32
N GLU A 71 11.99 26.77 -10.16
CA GLU A 71 13.05 27.49 -9.43
C GLU A 71 14.28 27.71 -10.32
N SER A 72 14.71 26.67 -11.05
CA SER A 72 15.85 26.77 -11.97
C SER A 72 15.63 27.75 -13.13
N LEU A 73 14.38 27.93 -13.58
CA LEU A 73 14.04 28.91 -14.62
C LEU A 73 14.05 30.33 -14.06
N ILE A 74 13.56 30.53 -12.82
CA ILE A 74 13.59 31.82 -12.14
C ILE A 74 15.04 32.29 -11.95
N ASP A 75 15.93 31.39 -11.55
CA ASP A 75 17.34 31.71 -11.35
C ASP A 75 18.08 32.10 -12.64
N LYS A 76 17.58 31.68 -13.81
CA LYS A 76 18.14 32.09 -15.11
C LYS A 76 17.69 33.48 -15.58
N ILE A 77 16.63 34.01 -14.99
CA ILE A 77 16.05 35.33 -15.36
C ILE A 77 16.54 36.43 -14.40
N LYS A 78 17.05 36.06 -13.23
CA LYS A 78 17.75 36.95 -12.31
C LYS A 78 19.20 37.19 -12.74
#